data_AF-A0A7Y2DH24-F1
#
_entry.id   AF-A0A7Y2DH24-F1
#
_cell.length_a   1.000
_cell.length_b   1.000
_cell.length_c   1.000
_cell.angle_alpha   90.00
_cell.angle_beta   90.00
_cell.angle_gamma   90.00
#
_symmetry.space_group_name_H-M   'P 1'
#
loop_
_entity.id
_entity.type
_entity.pdbx_description
1 polymer ?
#
loop_
_entity_poly.entity_id
_entity_poly.type
_entity_poly.pdbx_seq_one_letter_code
_entity_poly.pdbx_strand_id
1 'polypeptide(L)'
;TYADPEVIHFGIVPRTNRGIFAINELPDLAERIQVGLLNVLEERDVQIRGHKVRLPLDMLVVATANPEDYTNRGRIITPLKDRYGAQIRTHYPLTLDDEIRVMESERGRFELGGRELKVPEFITEIVAEVTRLARESPDISQRSGVSVRMSVTNYEAMVASALRRSLRTGEHVVTPRVVDLEALAASTAGKVELETFDEGSEGKVFEHLVQSAILTTFRDTVDAASHRDVVEAFEAGATVATGEDISIETYAALLDEIPALAGPVAEVLDGEDDADHPSMVASAVEFVLEGLHLAKRLNKHGSGTKAEYRARS
;
A
#
# COMPACT_ATOMS: atom_id res chain seq x y z
N THR A 1 19.45 53.23 10.85
CA THR A 1 18.51 53.91 9.94
C THR A 1 17.85 52.85 9.08
N TYR A 2 16.56 52.56 9.26
CA TYR A 2 15.84 51.47 8.57
C TYR A 2 15.66 51.68 7.04
N ALA A 3 16.45 52.56 6.42
CA ALA A 3 16.41 52.90 5.00
C ALA A 3 17.62 52.37 4.21
N ASP A 4 18.56 51.70 4.88
CA ASP A 4 19.74 51.11 4.25
C ASP A 4 19.34 49.83 3.48
N PRO A 5 19.51 49.79 2.14
CA PRO A 5 19.20 48.60 1.33
C PRO A 5 20.04 47.37 1.70
N GLU A 6 21.20 47.52 2.33
CA GLU A 6 22.06 46.39 2.72
C GLU A 6 21.45 45.54 3.85
N VAL A 7 20.42 46.05 4.53
CA VAL A 7 19.67 45.34 5.58
C VAL A 7 18.54 44.46 4.99
N ILE A 8 18.33 44.51 3.67
CA ILE A 8 17.28 43.73 3.02
C ILE A 8 17.62 42.25 3.02
N HIS A 9 16.79 41.47 3.70
CA HIS A 9 16.82 40.01 3.63
C HIS A 9 15.78 39.50 2.65
N PHE A 10 16.25 38.97 1.52
CA PHE A 10 15.37 38.31 0.55
C PHE A 10 14.86 36.98 1.08
N GLY A 11 13.54 36.85 1.15
CA GLY A 11 12.85 35.59 1.43
C GLY A 11 12.88 34.62 0.25
N ILE A 12 12.17 33.51 0.38
CA ILE A 12 12.20 32.41 -0.59
C ILE A 12 11.71 32.81 -1.98
N VAL A 13 10.71 33.70 -2.09
CA VAL A 13 10.12 34.11 -3.37
C VAL A 13 11.15 34.82 -4.28
N PRO A 14 11.79 35.94 -3.88
CA PRO A 14 12.81 36.56 -4.72
C PRO A 14 14.03 35.66 -5.01
N ARG A 15 14.37 34.76 -4.08
CA ARG A 15 15.46 33.78 -4.27
C ARG A 15 15.11 32.70 -5.31
N THR A 16 13.84 32.49 -5.60
CA THR A 16 13.35 31.49 -6.57
C THR A 16 13.05 32.12 -7.93
N ASN A 17 13.41 33.39 -8.14
CA ASN A 17 13.28 34.06 -9.43
C ASN A 17 14.00 33.26 -10.53
N ARG A 18 13.37 33.13 -11.70
CA ARG A 18 13.77 32.26 -12.83
C ARG A 18 13.71 30.76 -12.51
N GLY A 19 12.82 30.37 -11.61
CA GLY A 19 12.65 28.99 -11.17
C GLY A 19 11.19 28.58 -10.95
N ILE A 20 11.03 27.40 -10.35
CA ILE A 20 9.73 26.85 -9.93
C ILE A 20 9.58 27.08 -8.44
N PHE A 21 8.52 27.78 -8.04
CA PHE A 21 8.16 27.97 -6.65
C PHE A 21 6.98 27.09 -6.30
N ALA A 22 7.28 26.02 -5.55
CA ALA A 22 6.31 25.05 -5.10
C ALA A 22 5.78 25.42 -3.71
N ILE A 23 4.45 25.42 -3.56
CA ILE A 23 3.74 25.64 -2.30
C ILE A 23 2.98 24.35 -1.98
N ASN A 24 3.36 23.68 -0.89
CA ASN A 24 2.56 22.58 -0.39
C ASN A 24 1.39 23.14 0.44
N GLU A 25 0.20 22.57 0.25
CA GLU A 25 -1.00 22.87 1.05
C GLU A 25 -1.27 24.37 1.13
N LEU A 26 -1.47 25.00 -0.03
CA LEU A 26 -1.82 26.42 -0.14
C LEU A 26 -2.97 26.85 0.81
N PRO A 27 -4.03 26.02 1.01
CA PRO A 27 -5.03 26.22 2.06
C PRO A 27 -4.46 26.57 3.45
N ASP A 28 -3.41 25.88 3.89
CA ASP A 28 -2.87 26.01 5.24
C ASP A 28 -2.11 27.31 5.47
N LEU A 29 -1.78 28.04 4.41
CA LEU A 29 -1.20 29.37 4.53
C LEU A 29 -2.21 30.35 5.13
N ALA A 30 -1.77 31.11 6.14
CA ALA A 30 -2.53 32.20 6.70
C ALA A 30 -2.99 33.18 5.60
N GLU A 31 -4.21 33.69 5.69
CA GLU A 31 -4.83 34.56 4.68
C GLU A 31 -3.94 35.74 4.27
N ARG A 32 -3.23 36.36 5.22
CA ARG A 32 -2.27 37.45 4.94
C ARG A 32 -1.14 37.05 3.98
N ILE A 33 -0.70 35.78 4.03
CA ILE A 33 0.34 35.24 3.15
C ILE A 33 -0.27 34.97 1.77
N GLN A 34 -1.48 34.40 1.72
CA GLN A 34 -2.21 34.21 0.46
C GLN A 34 -2.43 35.53 -0.28
N VAL A 35 -2.82 36.61 0.42
CA VAL A 35 -2.96 37.95 -0.18
C VAL A 35 -1.62 38.48 -0.69
N GLY A 36 -0.53 38.23 0.03
CA GLY A 36 0.83 38.62 -0.41
C GLY A 36 1.26 37.95 -1.72
N LEU A 37 0.73 36.77 -2.04
CA LEU A 37 1.00 36.05 -3.29
C LEU A 37 0.29 36.67 -4.50
N LEU A 38 -0.72 37.53 -4.30
CA LEU A 38 -1.44 38.16 -5.42
C LEU A 38 -0.51 38.99 -6.31
N ASN A 39 0.37 39.78 -5.69
CA ASN A 39 1.34 40.59 -6.45
C ASN A 39 2.35 39.70 -7.20
N VAL A 40 2.72 38.55 -6.62
CA VAL A 40 3.65 37.61 -7.24
C VAL A 40 3.03 36.97 -8.49
N LEU A 41 1.75 36.59 -8.42
CA LEU A 41 1.05 35.92 -9.52
C LEU A 41 0.59 36.88 -10.61
N GLU A 42 0.09 38.07 -10.24
CA GLU A 42 -0.50 39.03 -11.18
C GLU A 42 0.54 40.05 -11.69
N GLU A 43 1.13 40.80 -10.77
CA GLU A 43 2.06 41.90 -11.08
C GLU A 43 3.48 41.42 -11.36
N ARG A 44 3.76 40.14 -11.06
CA ARG A 44 5.06 39.50 -11.20
C ARG A 44 6.17 40.31 -10.55
N ASP A 45 5.91 40.78 -9.34
CA ASP A 45 6.87 41.56 -8.58
C ASP A 45 6.77 41.36 -7.07
N VAL A 46 7.80 41.83 -6.36
CA VAL A 46 7.75 42.03 -4.91
C VAL A 46 8.20 43.44 -4.58
N GLN A 47 7.47 44.06 -3.66
CA GLN A 47 7.79 45.36 -3.08
C GLN A 47 8.12 45.19 -1.59
N ILE A 48 9.18 45.85 -1.15
CA ILE A 48 9.65 45.75 0.24
C ILE A 48 9.14 46.94 1.02
N ARG A 49 8.28 46.70 2.01
CA ARG A 49 7.73 47.76 2.87
C ARG A 49 8.87 48.55 3.53
N GLY A 50 8.86 49.87 3.35
CA GLY A 50 9.89 50.76 3.88
C GLY A 50 11.04 51.07 2.91
N HIS A 51 11.12 50.36 1.77
CA HIS A 51 12.11 50.62 0.73
C HIS A 51 11.41 50.91 -0.61
N LYS A 52 11.96 51.85 -1.39
CA LYS A 52 11.50 52.11 -2.77
C LYS A 52 12.14 51.13 -3.75
N VAL A 53 12.05 49.83 -3.45
CA VAL A 53 12.62 48.75 -4.27
C VAL A 53 11.48 47.87 -4.76
N ARG A 54 11.42 47.73 -6.10
CA ARG A 54 10.51 46.83 -6.82
C ARG A 54 11.38 45.80 -7.52
N LEU A 55 11.16 44.53 -7.23
CA LEU A 55 11.89 43.43 -7.85
C LEU A 55 10.98 42.69 -8.83
N PRO A 56 11.28 42.71 -10.14
CA PRO A 56 10.54 41.90 -11.10
C PRO A 56 10.84 40.41 -10.87
N LEU A 57 9.81 39.59 -11.03
CA LEU A 57 9.84 38.14 -10.90
C LEU A 57 9.46 37.48 -12.23
N ASP A 58 10.13 36.39 -12.52
CA ASP A 58 9.87 35.51 -13.65
C ASP A 58 9.92 34.09 -13.11
N MET A 59 8.77 33.50 -12.78
CA MET A 59 8.73 32.22 -12.07
C MET A 59 7.45 31.44 -12.37
N LEU A 60 7.55 30.12 -12.34
CA LEU A 60 6.39 29.22 -12.37
C LEU A 60 5.97 28.92 -10.93
N VAL A 61 4.74 29.26 -10.57
CA VAL A 61 4.19 28.92 -9.26
C VAL A 61 3.37 27.63 -9.38
N VAL A 62 3.71 26.64 -8.56
CA VAL A 62 2.99 25.37 -8.45
C VAL A 62 2.47 25.26 -7.02
N ALA A 63 1.20 24.92 -6.84
CA ALA A 63 0.60 24.79 -5.53
C ALA A 63 -0.21 23.49 -5.42
N THR A 64 -0.18 22.86 -4.25
CA THR A 64 -1.05 21.73 -3.91
C THR A 64 -2.15 22.18 -2.96
N ALA A 65 -3.30 21.51 -3.02
CA ALA A 65 -4.43 21.76 -2.15
C ALA A 65 -5.28 20.49 -2.04
N ASN A 66 -5.68 20.13 -0.83
CA ASN A 66 -6.60 19.03 -0.61
C ASN A 66 -8.06 19.51 -0.84
N PRO A 67 -8.90 18.78 -1.62
CA PRO A 67 -10.26 19.21 -1.90
C PRO A 67 -11.21 19.26 -0.69
N GLU A 68 -10.91 18.58 0.41
CA GLU A 68 -11.84 18.45 1.56
C GLU A 68 -11.65 19.54 2.65
N ASP A 69 -10.54 20.28 2.63
CA ASP A 69 -10.20 21.30 3.63
C ASP A 69 -10.99 22.61 3.51
N TYR A 70 -12.03 22.68 2.66
CA TYR A 70 -12.87 23.87 2.51
C TYR A 70 -13.81 24.16 3.71
N THR A 71 -13.72 23.39 4.80
CA THR A 71 -14.73 23.38 5.87
C THR A 71 -14.28 23.98 7.20
N ASN A 72 -13.41 25.01 7.19
CA ASN A 72 -13.22 26.06 8.24
C ASN A 72 -11.76 26.38 8.58
N ARG A 73 -10.77 25.69 7.99
CA ARG A 73 -9.35 26.08 8.03
C ARG A 73 -8.84 26.21 6.60
N GLY A 74 -8.59 27.45 6.17
CA GLY A 74 -7.75 27.65 4.99
C GLY A 74 -8.43 27.56 3.63
N ARG A 75 -9.61 28.13 3.40
CA ARG A 75 -10.12 28.25 2.02
C ARG A 75 -9.16 29.12 1.19
N ILE A 76 -8.73 28.63 0.03
CA ILE A 76 -8.03 29.45 -0.96
C ILE A 76 -8.95 30.61 -1.33
N ILE A 77 -8.52 31.84 -1.10
CA ILE A 77 -9.32 33.02 -1.43
C ILE A 77 -9.61 33.02 -2.94
N THR A 78 -10.87 33.27 -3.33
CA THR A 78 -11.29 33.27 -4.75
C THR A 78 -10.36 34.11 -5.65
N PRO A 79 -9.93 35.32 -5.23
CA PRO A 79 -9.02 36.12 -6.05
C PRO A 79 -7.66 35.47 -6.33
N LEU A 80 -7.20 34.55 -5.49
CA LEU A 80 -5.94 33.83 -5.69
C LEU A 80 -6.16 32.61 -6.60
N LYS A 81 -7.29 31.91 -6.41
CA LYS A 81 -7.67 30.76 -7.24
C LYS A 81 -7.75 31.13 -8.72
N ASP A 82 -8.35 32.28 -9.04
CA ASP A 82 -8.56 32.73 -10.42
C ASP A 82 -7.26 33.13 -11.15
N ARG A 83 -6.11 33.14 -10.46
CA ARG A 83 -4.79 33.52 -11.01
C ARG A 83 -3.95 32.32 -11.42
N TYR A 84 -4.37 31.10 -11.09
CA TYR A 84 -3.74 29.90 -11.58
C TYR A 84 -4.23 29.60 -13.01
N GLY A 85 -3.30 29.50 -13.95
CA GLY A 85 -3.61 29.24 -15.37
C GLY A 85 -4.08 27.82 -15.66
N ALA A 86 -3.85 26.88 -14.74
CA ALA A 86 -4.30 25.50 -14.85
C ALA A 86 -4.61 24.92 -13.47
N GLN A 87 -5.63 24.05 -13.40
CA GLN A 87 -5.95 23.26 -12.22
C GLN A 87 -5.89 21.78 -12.62
N ILE A 88 -5.00 21.03 -11.97
CA ILE A 88 -4.85 19.58 -12.19
C ILE A 88 -5.46 18.87 -10.98
N ARG A 89 -6.40 17.97 -11.23
CA ARG A 89 -6.94 17.08 -10.19
C ARG A 89 -6.20 15.75 -10.27
N THR A 90 -5.45 15.42 -9.22
CA THR A 90 -4.80 14.12 -9.08
C THR A 90 -5.79 13.07 -8.60
N HIS A 91 -5.41 11.81 -8.74
CA HIS A 91 -6.17 10.66 -8.26
C HIS A 91 -5.18 9.60 -7.74
N TYR A 92 -5.69 8.66 -6.95
CA TYR A 92 -4.95 7.45 -6.62
C TYR A 92 -4.81 6.53 -7.85
N PRO A 93 -3.88 5.56 -7.84
CA PRO A 93 -3.73 4.60 -8.93
C PRO A 93 -5.08 3.97 -9.34
N LEU A 94 -5.30 3.87 -10.66
CA LEU A 94 -6.55 3.37 -11.24
C LEU A 94 -6.51 1.87 -11.54
N THR A 95 -5.31 1.31 -11.67
CA THR A 95 -5.06 -0.10 -11.96
C THR A 95 -4.22 -0.70 -10.82
N LEU A 96 -4.32 -2.03 -10.69
CA LEU A 96 -3.50 -2.77 -9.74
C LEU A 96 -2.01 -2.63 -10.07
N ASP A 97 -1.64 -2.75 -11.35
CA ASP A 97 -0.26 -2.57 -11.83
C ASP A 97 0.35 -1.23 -11.43
N ASP A 98 -0.41 -0.14 -11.52
CA ASP A 98 0.10 1.19 -11.14
C ASP A 98 0.29 1.29 -9.61
N GLU A 99 -0.58 0.64 -8.81
CA GLU A 99 -0.40 0.54 -7.36
C GLU A 99 0.86 -0.26 -7.01
N ILE A 100 1.08 -1.40 -7.68
CA ILE A 100 2.28 -2.23 -7.52
C ILE A 100 3.52 -1.43 -7.87
N ARG A 101 3.55 -0.75 -9.03
CA ARG A 101 4.70 0.07 -9.45
C ARG A 101 5.06 1.15 -8.43
N VAL A 102 4.06 1.85 -7.88
CA VAL A 102 4.29 2.85 -6.83
C VAL A 102 4.81 2.20 -5.55
N MET A 103 4.20 1.09 -5.13
CA MET A 103 4.60 0.36 -3.94
C MET A 103 6.06 -0.12 -4.03
N GLU A 104 6.46 -0.68 -5.18
CA GLU A 104 7.82 -1.14 -5.43
C GLU A 104 8.85 -0.01 -5.57
N SER A 105 8.46 1.14 -6.11
CA SER A 105 9.36 2.29 -6.24
C SER A 105 9.59 3.01 -4.91
N GLU A 106 8.56 3.04 -4.04
CA GLU A 106 8.58 3.80 -2.79
C GLU A 106 8.96 2.96 -1.56
N ARG A 107 8.94 1.62 -1.65
CA ARG A 107 9.34 0.75 -0.52
C ARG A 107 10.77 1.03 -0.07
N GLY A 108 10.97 1.05 1.24
CA GLY A 108 12.27 1.13 1.86
C GLY A 108 13.16 -0.06 1.49
N ARG A 109 14.48 0.12 1.64
CA ARG A 109 15.45 -0.98 1.55
C ARG A 109 15.45 -1.74 2.87
N PHE A 110 15.33 -3.06 2.81
CA PHE A 110 15.39 -3.93 3.97
C PHE A 110 16.83 -4.33 4.28
N GLU A 111 17.22 -4.23 5.55
CA GLU A 111 18.45 -4.86 6.05
C GLU A 111 18.17 -6.33 6.35
N LEU A 112 18.55 -7.22 5.44
CA LEU A 112 18.25 -8.66 5.54
C LEU A 112 19.30 -9.46 6.32
N GLY A 113 20.35 -8.81 6.84
CA GLY A 113 21.40 -9.49 7.61
C GLY A 113 22.14 -10.57 6.82
N GLY A 114 22.32 -10.40 5.51
CA GLY A 114 22.94 -11.38 4.61
C GLY A 114 22.00 -12.48 4.09
N ARG A 115 20.70 -12.37 4.36
CA ARG A 115 19.66 -13.24 3.78
C ARG A 115 19.20 -12.70 2.43
N GLU A 116 18.71 -13.60 1.60
CA GLU A 116 18.07 -13.27 0.32
C GLU A 116 16.59 -12.97 0.55
N LEU A 117 16.00 -12.06 -0.22
CA LEU A 117 14.56 -11.78 -0.21
C LEU A 117 13.96 -12.20 -1.55
N LYS A 118 12.97 -13.09 -1.51
CA LYS A 118 12.16 -13.48 -2.68
C LYS A 118 10.69 -13.28 -2.33
N VAL A 119 10.06 -12.29 -2.96
CA VAL A 119 8.64 -11.99 -2.74
C VAL A 119 7.88 -12.44 -3.98
N PRO A 120 6.96 -13.42 -3.86
CA PRO A 120 6.11 -13.80 -4.99
C PRO A 120 5.25 -12.63 -5.47
N GLU A 121 5.04 -12.56 -6.78
CA GLU A 121 4.19 -11.60 -7.46
C GLU A 121 2.75 -11.67 -6.91
N PHE A 122 2.17 -12.86 -6.78
CA PHE A 122 0.80 -13.00 -6.24
C PHE A 122 0.64 -12.44 -4.81
N ILE A 123 1.70 -12.51 -3.98
CA ILE A 123 1.69 -11.90 -2.64
C ILE A 123 1.73 -10.36 -2.76
N THR A 124 2.53 -9.84 -3.69
CA THR A 124 2.61 -8.40 -3.98
C THR A 124 1.27 -7.88 -4.50
N GLU A 125 0.59 -8.64 -5.36
CA GLU A 125 -0.75 -8.37 -5.86
C GLU A 125 -1.78 -8.33 -4.72
N ILE A 126 -1.76 -9.30 -3.79
CA ILE A 126 -2.66 -9.29 -2.63
C ILE A 126 -2.51 -8.00 -1.82
N VAL A 127 -1.28 -7.52 -1.56
CA VAL A 127 -1.06 -6.28 -0.81
C VAL A 127 -1.62 -5.05 -1.55
N ALA A 128 -1.44 -4.99 -2.86
CA ALA A 128 -2.00 -3.93 -3.69
C ALA A 128 -3.54 -4.00 -3.72
N GLU A 129 -4.10 -5.20 -3.83
CA GLU A 129 -5.53 -5.47 -3.89
C GLU A 129 -6.24 -5.11 -2.57
N VAL A 130 -5.61 -5.35 -1.42
CA VAL A 130 -6.10 -4.85 -0.11
C VAL A 130 -6.31 -3.33 -0.15
N THR A 131 -5.38 -2.59 -0.74
CA THR A 131 -5.46 -1.13 -0.84
C THR A 131 -6.56 -0.69 -1.82
N ARG A 132 -6.74 -1.41 -2.93
CA ARG A 132 -7.83 -1.17 -3.88
C ARG A 132 -9.19 -1.40 -3.24
N LEU A 133 -9.38 -2.53 -2.57
CA LEU A 133 -10.62 -2.85 -1.85
C LEU A 133 -10.91 -1.84 -0.74
N ALA A 134 -9.89 -1.35 -0.04
CA ALA A 134 -10.06 -0.29 0.96
C ALA A 134 -10.61 1.03 0.36
N ARG A 135 -10.23 1.40 -0.86
CA ARG A 135 -10.77 2.57 -1.58
C ARG A 135 -12.22 2.41 -2.04
N GLU A 136 -12.70 1.17 -2.09
CA GLU A 136 -14.07 0.84 -2.48
C GLU A 136 -14.96 0.49 -1.28
N SER A 137 -14.36 0.32 -0.11
CA SER A 137 -15.06 -0.12 1.09
C SER A 137 -15.96 0.98 1.68
N PRO A 138 -17.24 0.70 1.94
CA PRO A 138 -18.13 1.63 2.64
C PRO A 138 -17.78 1.79 4.13
N ASP A 139 -16.97 0.88 4.70
CA ASP A 139 -16.55 0.94 6.09
C ASP A 139 -15.36 1.88 6.31
N ILE A 140 -14.70 2.31 5.23
CA ILE A 140 -13.56 3.23 5.24
C ILE A 140 -13.98 4.59 4.72
N SER A 141 -13.50 5.65 5.39
CA SER A 141 -13.83 7.02 5.03
C SER A 141 -13.16 7.46 3.74
N GLN A 142 -13.99 7.54 2.70
CA GLN A 142 -13.57 8.01 1.38
C GLN A 142 -13.30 9.52 1.34
N ARG A 143 -13.77 10.26 2.36
CA ARG A 143 -13.43 11.67 2.56
C ARG A 143 -11.95 11.84 2.89
N SER A 144 -11.45 11.05 3.83
CA SER A 144 -10.04 11.06 4.22
C SER A 144 -9.18 10.34 3.16
N GLY A 145 -9.79 9.38 2.46
CA GLY A 145 -9.19 8.64 1.35
C GLY A 145 -8.15 7.62 1.82
N VAL A 146 -7.70 6.77 0.89
CA VAL A 146 -6.73 5.71 1.18
C VAL A 146 -5.46 5.95 0.37
N SER A 147 -4.42 6.42 1.07
CA SER A 147 -3.13 6.78 0.49
C SER A 147 -2.37 5.56 -0.06
N VAL A 148 -1.57 5.77 -1.12
CA VAL A 148 -0.55 4.80 -1.58
C VAL A 148 0.48 4.47 -0.50
N ARG A 149 0.60 5.28 0.57
CA ARG A 149 1.44 4.92 1.72
C ARG A 149 0.95 3.67 2.45
N MET A 150 -0.33 3.33 2.32
CA MET A 150 -0.89 2.11 2.92
C MET A 150 -0.26 0.86 2.28
N SER A 151 -0.29 0.73 0.96
CA SER A 151 0.30 -0.40 0.24
C SER A 151 1.80 -0.51 0.52
N VAL A 152 2.54 0.60 0.48
CA VAL A 152 3.98 0.66 0.83
C VAL A 152 4.24 0.13 2.25
N THR A 153 3.53 0.66 3.25
CA THR A 153 3.74 0.26 4.66
C THR A 153 3.32 -1.20 4.88
N ASN A 154 2.25 -1.65 4.22
CA ASN A 154 1.76 -3.02 4.28
C ASN A 154 2.76 -4.02 3.70
N TYR A 155 3.36 -3.69 2.54
CA TYR A 155 4.43 -4.47 1.96
C TYR A 155 5.63 -4.57 2.91
N GLU A 156 6.03 -3.46 3.51
CA GLU A 156 7.14 -3.43 4.48
C GLU A 156 6.84 -4.25 5.74
N ALA A 157 5.63 -4.15 6.27
CA ALA A 157 5.19 -4.93 7.43
C ALA A 157 5.18 -6.44 7.14
N MET A 158 4.71 -6.84 5.96
CA MET A 158 4.71 -8.22 5.50
C MET A 158 6.14 -8.77 5.36
N VAL A 159 7.05 -8.02 4.69
CA VAL A 159 8.45 -8.44 4.56
C VAL A 159 9.13 -8.52 5.93
N ALA A 160 8.85 -7.59 6.84
CA ALA A 160 9.36 -7.64 8.21
C ALA A 160 8.83 -8.87 8.99
N SER A 161 7.56 -9.24 8.80
CA SER A 161 6.99 -10.47 9.36
C SER A 161 7.69 -11.70 8.80
N ALA A 162 7.87 -11.78 7.49
CA ALA A 162 8.56 -12.88 6.83
C ALA A 162 10.02 -13.01 7.29
N LEU A 163 10.72 -11.89 7.47
CA LEU A 163 12.08 -11.86 8.01
C LEU A 163 12.11 -12.35 9.47
N ARG A 164 11.18 -11.88 10.32
CA ARG A 164 11.04 -12.36 11.70
C ARG A 164 10.81 -13.87 11.73
N ARG A 165 9.95 -14.39 10.87
CA ARG A 165 9.69 -15.84 10.75
C ARG A 165 10.93 -16.60 10.32
N SER A 166 11.59 -16.15 9.25
CA SER A 166 12.82 -16.76 8.72
C SER A 166 13.95 -16.80 9.76
N LEU A 167 14.06 -15.76 10.60
CA LEU A 167 15.03 -15.73 11.71
C LEU A 167 14.72 -16.77 12.80
N ARG A 168 13.44 -17.08 13.05
CA ARG A 168 13.02 -18.07 14.04
C ARG A 168 13.19 -19.50 13.54
N THR A 169 12.91 -19.73 12.26
CA THR A 169 13.03 -21.05 11.60
C THR A 169 14.46 -21.35 11.14
N GLY A 170 15.32 -20.33 11.04
CA GLY A 170 16.69 -20.47 10.55
C GLY A 170 16.83 -20.39 9.02
N GLU A 171 15.75 -20.06 8.31
CA GLU A 171 15.68 -20.03 6.84
C GLU A 171 16.49 -18.87 6.26
N HIS A 172 17.39 -19.18 5.31
CA HIS A 172 18.29 -18.18 4.69
C HIS A 172 17.62 -17.33 3.60
N VAL A 173 16.49 -17.78 3.06
CA VAL A 173 15.70 -17.06 2.07
C VAL A 173 14.43 -16.56 2.76
N VAL A 174 14.24 -15.24 2.76
CA VAL A 174 13.04 -14.58 3.26
C VAL A 174 12.01 -14.60 2.15
N THR A 175 10.97 -15.42 2.32
CA THR A 175 9.85 -15.49 1.38
C THR A 175 8.54 -15.31 2.13
N PRO A 176 7.84 -14.17 1.94
CA PRO A 176 6.50 -13.97 2.50
C PRO A 176 5.52 -15.07 2.09
N ARG A 177 4.66 -15.45 3.03
CA ARG A 177 3.53 -16.38 2.84
C ARG A 177 2.24 -15.73 3.33
N VAL A 178 1.10 -16.38 3.13
CA VAL A 178 -0.21 -15.88 3.59
C VAL A 178 -0.22 -15.54 5.07
N VAL A 179 0.44 -16.32 5.92
CA VAL A 179 0.56 -16.08 7.37
C VAL A 179 1.22 -14.74 7.69
N ASP A 180 2.10 -14.22 6.82
CA ASP A 180 2.75 -12.93 7.02
C ASP A 180 1.82 -11.75 6.72
N LEU A 181 0.67 -11.99 6.07
CA LEU A 181 -0.34 -10.96 5.81
C LEU A 181 -1.06 -10.52 7.10
N GLU A 182 -0.99 -11.28 8.19
CA GLU A 182 -1.52 -10.87 9.50
C GLU A 182 -0.88 -9.56 9.99
N ALA A 183 0.35 -9.26 9.56
CA ALA A 183 1.05 -8.03 9.91
C ALA A 183 0.40 -6.76 9.33
N LEU A 184 -0.41 -6.88 8.26
CA LEU A 184 -1.04 -5.74 7.58
C LEU A 184 -2.02 -4.99 8.48
N ALA A 185 -2.69 -5.67 9.41
CA ALA A 185 -3.70 -5.03 10.27
C ALA A 185 -3.08 -3.88 11.08
N ALA A 186 -1.90 -4.11 11.65
CA ALA A 186 -1.21 -3.11 12.47
C ALA A 186 -0.71 -1.92 11.64
N SER A 187 -0.23 -2.14 10.42
CA SER A 187 0.20 -1.06 9.52
C SER A 187 -0.96 -0.31 8.88
N THR A 188 -2.09 -0.98 8.66
CA THR A 188 -3.29 -0.39 8.03
C THR A 188 -4.06 0.51 9.01
N ALA A 189 -4.20 0.10 10.28
CA ALA A 189 -4.94 0.84 11.31
C ALA A 189 -4.57 2.33 11.41
N GLY A 190 -3.28 2.66 11.27
CA GLY A 190 -2.80 4.04 11.33
C GLY A 190 -2.87 4.83 10.01
N LYS A 191 -3.43 4.24 8.93
CA LYS A 191 -3.40 4.79 7.57
C LYS A 191 -4.77 5.02 6.95
N VAL A 192 -5.83 4.53 7.61
CA VAL A 192 -7.20 4.68 7.16
C VAL A 192 -8.08 5.12 8.32
N GLU A 193 -9.15 5.84 8.01
CA GLU A 193 -10.18 6.21 8.98
C GLU A 193 -11.43 5.39 8.69
N LEU A 194 -12.07 4.84 9.73
CA LEU A 194 -13.32 4.10 9.58
C LEU A 194 -14.53 5.03 9.64
N GLU A 195 -15.58 4.75 8.87
CA GLU A 195 -16.84 5.50 8.89
C GLU A 195 -17.64 5.27 10.19
N THR A 196 -17.57 4.06 10.75
CA THR A 196 -18.27 3.69 11.99
C THR A 196 -17.29 3.18 13.05
N PHE A 197 -17.30 3.85 14.20
CA PHE A 197 -16.51 3.45 15.38
C PHE A 197 -17.35 2.55 16.28
N ASP A 198 -17.39 1.26 15.98
CA ASP A 198 -17.73 0.24 16.97
C ASP A 198 -16.42 -0.33 17.52
N GLU A 199 -16.21 -0.27 18.83
CA GLU A 199 -15.00 -0.82 19.45
C GLU A 199 -14.85 -2.32 19.07
N GLY A 200 -13.74 -2.65 18.38
CA GLY A 200 -13.46 -4.01 17.91
C GLY A 200 -14.00 -4.37 16.51
N SER A 201 -14.67 -3.45 15.80
CA SER A 201 -15.03 -3.66 14.38
C SER A 201 -13.83 -3.52 13.44
N GLU A 202 -12.85 -2.69 13.80
CA GLU A 202 -11.68 -2.37 12.98
C GLU A 202 -10.90 -3.61 12.53
N GLY A 203 -10.58 -4.50 13.46
CA GLY A 203 -9.88 -5.74 13.14
C GLY A 203 -10.65 -6.62 12.14
N LYS A 204 -11.99 -6.66 12.25
CA LYS A 204 -12.83 -7.45 11.34
C LYS A 204 -12.90 -6.85 9.94
N VAL A 205 -12.94 -5.52 9.84
CA VAL A 205 -12.92 -4.82 8.54
C VAL A 205 -11.62 -5.14 7.83
N PHE A 206 -10.47 -5.05 8.52
CA PHE A 206 -9.17 -5.35 7.92
C PHE A 206 -9.00 -6.82 7.58
N GLU A 207 -9.41 -7.73 8.46
CA GLU A 207 -9.43 -9.16 8.18
C GLU A 207 -10.26 -9.46 6.93
N HIS A 208 -11.44 -8.84 6.81
CA HIS A 208 -12.29 -9.01 5.64
C HIS A 208 -11.66 -8.49 4.36
N LEU A 209 -10.95 -7.35 4.39
CA LEU A 209 -10.24 -6.81 3.23
C LEU A 209 -9.12 -7.76 2.77
N VAL A 210 -8.32 -8.29 3.71
CA VAL A 210 -7.24 -9.24 3.41
C VAL A 210 -7.80 -10.54 2.83
N GLN A 211 -8.83 -11.11 3.45
CA GLN A 211 -9.50 -12.32 2.94
C GLN A 211 -10.10 -12.08 1.55
N SER A 212 -10.72 -10.92 1.33
CA SER A 212 -11.29 -10.58 0.03
C SER A 212 -10.21 -10.43 -1.03
N ALA A 213 -9.07 -9.81 -0.70
CA ALA A 213 -7.94 -9.69 -1.60
C ALA A 213 -7.35 -11.06 -1.99
N ILE A 214 -7.10 -11.93 -1.00
CA ILE A 214 -6.63 -13.30 -1.24
C ILE A 214 -7.61 -14.05 -2.15
N LEU A 215 -8.91 -13.94 -1.90
CA LEU A 215 -9.93 -14.62 -2.70
C LEU A 215 -10.03 -14.07 -4.13
N THR A 216 -9.88 -12.76 -4.32
CA THR A 216 -9.84 -12.14 -5.66
C THR A 216 -8.62 -12.66 -6.42
N THR A 217 -7.41 -12.51 -5.87
CA THR A 217 -6.18 -13.01 -6.50
C THR A 217 -6.29 -14.50 -6.79
N PHE A 218 -6.77 -15.32 -5.86
CA PHE A 218 -6.91 -16.76 -6.08
C PHE A 218 -7.82 -17.11 -7.26
N ARG A 219 -8.93 -16.38 -7.43
CA ARG A 219 -9.87 -16.62 -8.53
C ARG A 219 -9.33 -16.18 -9.89
N ASP A 220 -8.47 -15.17 -9.88
CA ASP A 220 -7.85 -14.65 -11.10
C ASP A 220 -6.68 -15.54 -11.53
N THR A 221 -6.01 -16.21 -10.58
CA THR A 221 -4.82 -17.05 -10.84
C THR A 221 -5.13 -18.55 -11.02
N VAL A 222 -6.03 -19.13 -10.22
CA VAL A 222 -6.22 -20.60 -10.16
C VAL A 222 -7.53 -21.04 -10.83
N ASP A 223 -7.44 -21.88 -11.85
CA ASP A 223 -8.61 -22.36 -12.59
C ASP A 223 -9.51 -23.27 -11.70
N ALA A 224 -10.83 -23.20 -11.92
CA ALA A 224 -11.78 -24.08 -11.24
C ALA A 224 -11.54 -25.58 -11.50
N ALA A 225 -11.03 -25.92 -12.68
CA ALA A 225 -10.71 -27.27 -13.08
C ALA A 225 -9.44 -27.79 -12.40
N SER A 226 -8.44 -26.93 -12.19
CA SER A 226 -7.12 -27.34 -11.67
C SER A 226 -7.16 -27.71 -10.20
N HIS A 227 -8.05 -27.08 -9.42
CA HIS A 227 -8.16 -27.34 -7.98
C HIS A 227 -9.23 -28.38 -7.60
N ARG A 228 -9.91 -28.99 -8.58
CA ARG A 228 -10.91 -30.03 -8.32
C ARG A 228 -10.28 -31.26 -7.66
N ASP A 229 -9.17 -31.72 -8.20
CA ASP A 229 -8.46 -32.91 -7.70
C ASP A 229 -7.91 -32.68 -6.28
N VAL A 230 -7.58 -31.43 -5.94
CA VAL A 230 -7.22 -31.06 -4.57
C VAL A 230 -8.40 -31.28 -3.62
N VAL A 231 -9.59 -30.81 -3.99
CA VAL A 231 -10.79 -31.00 -3.16
C VAL A 231 -11.09 -32.48 -2.97
N GLU A 232 -11.02 -33.28 -4.05
CA GLU A 232 -11.23 -34.73 -4.00
C GLU A 232 -10.20 -35.43 -3.08
N ALA A 233 -8.94 -34.99 -3.08
CA ALA A 233 -7.91 -35.51 -2.17
C ALA A 233 -8.22 -35.20 -0.69
N PHE A 234 -8.72 -34.01 -0.38
CA PHE A 234 -9.14 -33.65 0.98
C PHE A 234 -10.40 -34.43 1.41
N GLU A 235 -11.38 -34.62 0.51
CA GLU A 235 -12.56 -35.47 0.75
C GLU A 235 -12.18 -36.93 1.02
N ALA A 236 -11.08 -37.41 0.42
CA ALA A 236 -10.50 -38.72 0.70
C ALA A 236 -9.73 -38.81 2.03
N GLY A 237 -9.62 -37.71 2.77
CA GLY A 237 -9.06 -37.66 4.13
C GLY A 237 -7.73 -36.92 4.26
N ALA A 238 -7.25 -36.22 3.23
CA ALA A 238 -6.06 -35.39 3.37
C ALA A 238 -6.28 -34.24 4.37
N THR A 239 -5.25 -33.93 5.14
CA THR A 239 -5.23 -32.84 6.12
C THR A 239 -3.89 -32.15 6.06
N VAL A 240 -3.87 -30.82 6.09
CA VAL A 240 -2.63 -30.03 6.00
C VAL A 240 -2.56 -29.01 7.13
N ALA A 241 -1.48 -29.04 7.90
CA ALA A 241 -1.18 -28.02 8.88
C ALA A 241 -0.29 -26.94 8.27
N THR A 242 -0.60 -25.68 8.59
CA THR A 242 0.10 -24.48 8.12
C THR A 242 0.36 -23.55 9.31
N GLY A 243 1.37 -22.70 9.20
CA GLY A 243 1.62 -21.67 10.18
C GLY A 243 3.04 -21.11 10.23
N GLU A 244 3.27 -20.16 11.13
CA GLU A 244 4.57 -19.46 11.25
C GLU A 244 5.73 -20.38 11.66
N ASP A 245 5.43 -21.53 12.28
CA ASP A 245 6.41 -22.51 12.76
C ASP A 245 6.58 -23.73 11.85
N ILE A 246 5.86 -23.78 10.72
CA ILE A 246 6.00 -24.84 9.72
C ILE A 246 7.13 -24.44 8.74
N SER A 247 8.13 -25.32 8.61
CA SER A 247 9.31 -25.07 7.78
C SER A 247 9.03 -25.21 6.30
N ILE A 248 9.84 -24.53 5.47
CA ILE A 248 9.77 -24.64 4.00
C ILE A 248 9.82 -26.10 3.52
N GLU A 249 10.67 -26.94 4.12
CA GLU A 249 10.82 -28.35 3.72
C GLU A 249 9.55 -29.15 3.99
N THR A 250 8.83 -28.85 5.09
CA THR A 250 7.54 -29.49 5.37
C THR A 250 6.52 -29.12 4.29
N TYR A 251 6.47 -27.87 3.84
CA TYR A 251 5.57 -27.48 2.75
C TYR A 251 5.96 -28.10 1.42
N ALA A 252 7.25 -28.17 1.10
CA ALA A 252 7.72 -28.78 -0.14
C ALA A 252 7.34 -30.27 -0.21
N ALA A 253 7.42 -31.00 0.90
CA ALA A 253 7.01 -32.40 0.98
C ALA A 253 5.51 -32.62 0.74
N LEU A 254 4.66 -31.60 0.96
CA LEU A 254 3.21 -31.73 0.72
C LEU A 254 2.87 -31.99 -0.75
N LEU A 255 3.72 -31.57 -1.70
CA LEU A 255 3.51 -31.90 -3.11
C LEU A 255 3.71 -33.39 -3.40
N ASP A 256 4.58 -34.07 -2.66
CA ASP A 256 4.76 -35.52 -2.77
C ASP A 256 3.61 -36.27 -2.06
N GLU A 257 3.15 -35.76 -0.92
CA GLU A 257 2.06 -36.35 -0.13
C GLU A 257 0.67 -36.15 -0.77
N ILE A 258 0.46 -34.99 -1.40
CA ILE A 258 -0.79 -34.60 -2.07
C ILE A 258 -0.44 -34.10 -3.48
N PRO A 259 -0.18 -35.02 -4.45
CA PRO A 259 0.20 -34.65 -5.82
C PRO A 259 -0.79 -33.74 -6.54
N ALA A 260 -2.07 -33.75 -6.12
CA ALA A 260 -3.10 -32.88 -6.66
C ALA A 260 -2.79 -31.37 -6.47
N LEU A 261 -1.98 -30.99 -5.48
CA LEU A 261 -1.57 -29.59 -5.26
C LEU A 261 -0.66 -29.06 -6.36
N ALA A 262 0.05 -29.94 -7.09
CA ALA A 262 1.08 -29.52 -8.06
C ALA A 262 0.52 -28.66 -9.20
N GLY A 263 -0.70 -28.94 -9.67
CA GLY A 263 -1.33 -28.17 -10.74
C GLY A 263 -1.60 -26.71 -10.33
N PRO A 264 -2.44 -26.47 -9.30
CA PRO A 264 -2.70 -25.13 -8.78
C PRO A 264 -1.43 -24.38 -8.34
N VAL A 265 -0.45 -25.06 -7.73
CA VAL A 265 0.81 -24.44 -7.34
C VAL A 265 1.61 -23.99 -8.56
N ALA A 266 1.64 -24.77 -9.64
CA ALA A 266 2.29 -24.38 -10.88
C ALA A 266 1.59 -23.21 -11.57
N GLU A 267 0.25 -23.13 -11.50
CA GLU A 267 -0.51 -21.97 -12.00
C GLU A 267 -0.17 -20.69 -11.22
N VAL A 268 -0.07 -20.78 -9.89
CA VAL A 268 0.29 -19.65 -9.02
C VAL A 268 1.71 -19.14 -9.27
N LEU A 269 2.63 -20.04 -9.65
CA LEU A 269 4.04 -19.73 -9.88
C LEU A 269 4.37 -19.55 -11.37
N ASP A 270 3.37 -19.49 -12.25
CA ASP A 270 3.60 -19.29 -13.67
C ASP A 270 4.20 -17.90 -13.92
N GLY A 271 5.34 -17.84 -14.61
CA GLY A 271 6.07 -16.60 -14.88
C GLY A 271 6.98 -16.10 -13.74
N GLU A 272 6.97 -16.73 -12.56
CA GLU A 272 7.84 -16.37 -11.44
C GLU A 272 9.30 -16.77 -11.69
N ASP A 273 10.23 -15.90 -11.26
CA ASP A 273 11.64 -16.26 -11.18
C ASP A 273 11.85 -17.30 -10.05
N ASP A 274 12.63 -18.35 -10.32
CA ASP A 274 12.91 -19.43 -9.38
C ASP A 274 11.64 -20.11 -8.81
N ALA A 275 10.63 -20.32 -9.67
CA ALA A 275 9.37 -21.00 -9.32
C ALA A 275 9.56 -22.38 -8.65
N ASP A 276 10.64 -23.09 -8.96
CA ASP A 276 10.98 -24.40 -8.37
C ASP A 276 11.66 -24.29 -7.00
N HIS A 277 12.00 -23.08 -6.54
CA HIS A 277 12.64 -22.88 -5.25
C HIS A 277 11.67 -23.27 -4.12
N PRO A 278 12.11 -24.07 -3.12
CA PRO A 278 11.23 -24.58 -2.07
C PRO A 278 10.44 -23.50 -1.31
N SER A 279 11.03 -22.31 -1.13
CA SER A 279 10.36 -21.19 -0.45
C SER A 279 9.19 -20.60 -1.27
N MET A 280 9.32 -20.56 -2.60
CA MET A 280 8.26 -20.11 -3.52
C MET A 280 7.10 -21.11 -3.51
N VAL A 281 7.43 -22.40 -3.64
CA VAL A 281 6.47 -23.51 -3.51
C VAL A 281 5.74 -23.46 -2.17
N ALA A 282 6.44 -23.24 -1.07
CA ALA A 282 5.82 -23.14 0.26
C ALA A 282 4.81 -21.99 0.36
N SER A 283 5.12 -20.84 -0.25
CA SER A 283 4.21 -19.70 -0.30
C SER A 283 2.97 -20.00 -1.14
N ALA A 284 3.15 -20.58 -2.33
CA ALA A 284 2.07 -20.95 -3.22
C ALA A 284 1.14 -22.03 -2.64
N VAL A 285 1.68 -23.05 -1.96
CA VAL A 285 0.87 -24.07 -1.27
C VAL A 285 -0.03 -23.42 -0.22
N GLU A 286 0.53 -22.54 0.61
CA GLU A 286 -0.25 -21.85 1.65
C GLU A 286 -1.36 -20.96 1.04
N PHE A 287 -1.06 -20.29 -0.08
CA PHE A 287 -2.02 -19.51 -0.85
C PHE A 287 -3.14 -20.32 -1.47
N VAL A 288 -2.84 -21.46 -2.10
CA VAL A 288 -3.85 -22.35 -2.67
C VAL A 288 -4.79 -22.87 -1.58
N LEU A 289 -4.26 -23.26 -0.41
CA LEU A 289 -5.07 -23.74 0.70
C LEU A 289 -5.98 -22.65 1.28
N GLU A 290 -5.45 -21.44 1.49
CA GLU A 290 -6.25 -20.30 1.96
C GLU A 290 -7.32 -19.92 0.92
N GLY A 291 -6.95 -19.83 -0.36
CA GLY A 291 -7.86 -19.52 -1.46
C GLY A 291 -9.00 -20.52 -1.57
N LEU A 292 -8.71 -21.83 -1.47
CA LEU A 292 -9.72 -22.89 -1.41
C LEU A 292 -10.64 -22.77 -0.20
N HIS A 293 -10.09 -22.41 0.97
CA HIS A 293 -10.90 -22.15 2.16
C HIS A 293 -11.87 -20.98 1.94
N LEU A 294 -11.37 -19.84 1.47
CA LEU A 294 -12.15 -18.63 1.23
C LEU A 294 -13.16 -18.80 0.09
N ALA A 295 -12.84 -19.64 -0.90
CA ALA A 295 -13.75 -20.11 -1.94
C ALA A 295 -14.79 -21.12 -1.44
N LYS A 296 -14.78 -21.45 -0.13
CA LYS A 296 -15.66 -22.42 0.53
C LYS A 296 -15.54 -23.83 -0.03
N ARG A 297 -14.33 -24.23 -0.46
CA ARG A 297 -14.00 -25.59 -0.89
C ARG A 297 -13.39 -26.42 0.23
N LEU A 298 -12.63 -25.80 1.13
CA LEU A 298 -12.04 -26.42 2.31
C LEU A 298 -12.51 -25.74 3.61
N ASN A 299 -12.45 -26.48 4.72
CA ASN A 299 -12.58 -25.93 6.06
C ASN A 299 -11.19 -25.65 6.64
N LYS A 300 -11.08 -24.57 7.40
CA LYS A 300 -9.88 -24.18 8.16
C LYS A 300 -10.22 -24.22 9.64
N HIS A 301 -9.44 -24.98 10.41
CA HIS A 301 -9.54 -25.05 11.86
C HIS A 301 -8.26 -24.52 12.49
N GLY A 302 -8.37 -23.49 13.32
CA GLY A 302 -7.20 -22.87 13.94
C GLY A 302 -7.53 -21.50 14.53
N SER A 303 -6.60 -20.97 15.30
CA SER A 303 -6.65 -19.62 15.86
C SER A 303 -5.25 -19.02 15.80
N GLY A 304 -5.14 -17.80 15.29
CA GLY A 304 -3.87 -17.09 15.10
C GLY A 304 -3.01 -17.69 13.98
N THR A 305 -1.70 -17.79 14.21
CA THR A 305 -0.67 -18.13 13.23
C THR A 305 -0.59 -19.61 12.85
N LYS A 306 -1.54 -20.45 13.30
CA LYS A 306 -1.60 -21.88 12.98
C LYS A 306 -2.98 -22.27 12.50
N ALA A 307 -3.02 -23.03 11.42
CA ALA A 307 -4.27 -23.51 10.85
C ALA A 307 -4.13 -24.90 10.26
N GLU A 308 -5.18 -25.68 10.38
CA GLU A 308 -5.32 -27.00 9.78
C GLU A 308 -6.45 -26.98 8.75
N TYR A 309 -6.14 -27.37 7.52
CA TYR A 309 -7.08 -27.50 6.43
C TYR A 309 -7.60 -28.92 6.35
N ARG A 310 -8.91 -29.05 6.16
CA ARG A 310 -9.63 -30.33 6.03
C ARG A 310 -10.79 -30.20 5.03
N ALA A 311 -11.34 -31.33 4.61
CA ALA A 311 -12.56 -31.36 3.81
C ALA A 311 -13.71 -30.60 4.49
N ARG A 312 -14.61 -30.08 3.65
CA ARG A 312 -15.84 -29.41 4.07
C ARG A 312 -16.90 -30.46 4.41
N SER A 313 -16.77 -31.12 5.56
CA SER A 313 -17.78 -32.06 6.09
C SER A 313 -19.16 -31.43 6.19
#